data_AF-A0A7L4PHL3-F1
#
_entry.id   AF-A0A7L4PHL3-F1
#
_cell.length_a   1.000
_cell.length_b   1.000
_cell.length_c   1.000
_cell.angle_alpha   90.00
_cell.angle_beta   90.00
_cell.angle_gamma   90.00
#
_symmetry.space_group_name_H-M   'P 1'
#
loop_
_entity.id
_entity.type
_entity.pdbx_description
1 polymer ?
#
loop_
_entity_poly.entity_id
_entity_poly.type
_entity_poly.pdbx_seq_one_letter_code
_entity_poly.pdbx_strand_id
1 'polypeptide(L)'
;MNKSDFPKIPEKTEEDREKEYMDGIKKTAISGIFGVLAGIISFYLAGEGQVRAGFGFTVLAFAILIQKYIYPLINVTGELKTKDWFYVGFMTLSFWFVSWTLLLN
;
A
#
# COMPACT_ATOMS: atom_id res chain seq x y z
N MET A 1 -22.96 3.47 -37.65
CA MET A 1 -22.60 3.84 -36.26
C MET A 1 -21.89 5.18 -36.32
N ASN A 2 -22.53 6.21 -35.77
CA ASN A 2 -22.00 7.58 -35.76
C ASN A 2 -21.08 7.72 -34.54
N LYS A 3 -20.01 8.53 -34.62
CA LYS A 3 -19.13 8.81 -33.48
C LYS A 3 -19.87 9.45 -32.30
N SER A 4 -21.09 9.95 -32.51
CA SER A 4 -21.99 10.46 -31.48
C SER A 4 -22.60 9.38 -30.56
N ASP A 5 -22.51 8.10 -30.95
CA ASP A 5 -23.14 6.98 -30.22
C ASP A 5 -22.25 6.44 -29.08
N PHE A 6 -21.00 6.91 -28.99
CA PHE A 6 -20.11 6.57 -27.88
C PHE A 6 -20.49 7.41 -26.65
N PRO A 7 -20.63 6.78 -25.46
CA PRO A 7 -20.85 7.53 -24.23
C PRO A 7 -19.72 8.54 -24.07
N LYS A 8 -20.05 9.84 -24.02
CA LYS A 8 -19.09 10.91 -23.77
C LYS A 8 -18.49 10.66 -22.40
N ILE A 9 -17.25 10.18 -22.37
CA ILE A 9 -16.48 10.06 -21.13
C ILE A 9 -16.37 11.49 -20.60
N PRO A 10 -16.86 11.79 -19.38
CA PRO A 10 -16.79 13.14 -18.84
C PRO A 10 -15.34 13.61 -18.89
N GLU A 11 -15.10 14.75 -19.54
CA GLU A 11 -13.79 15.34 -19.69
C GLU A 11 -13.31 15.78 -18.30
N LYS A 12 -12.34 15.04 -17.73
CA LYS A 12 -11.78 15.33 -16.40
C LYS A 12 -11.00 16.64 -16.44
N THR A 13 -11.36 17.56 -15.55
CA THR A 13 -10.64 18.82 -15.32
C THR A 13 -9.18 18.53 -14.95
N GLU A 14 -8.25 19.43 -15.27
CA GLU A 14 -6.83 19.31 -14.88
C GLU A 14 -6.66 19.08 -13.37
N GLU A 15 -7.45 19.78 -12.55
CA GLU A 15 -7.46 19.65 -11.09
C GLU A 15 -7.81 18.22 -10.61
N ASP A 16 -8.71 17.52 -11.30
CA ASP A 16 -9.10 16.15 -10.93
C ASP A 16 -7.99 15.14 -11.27
N ARG A 17 -7.26 15.39 -12.36
CA ARG A 17 -6.10 14.59 -12.75
C ARG A 17 -4.99 14.76 -11.71
N GLU A 18 -4.67 16.00 -11.33
CA GLU A 18 -3.64 16.29 -10.33
C GLU A 18 -3.93 15.61 -8.97
N LYS A 19 -5.18 15.66 -8.51
CA LYS A 19 -5.58 14.98 -7.26
C LYS A 19 -5.36 13.48 -7.33
N GLU A 20 -5.71 12.83 -8.45
CA GLU A 20 -5.49 11.39 -8.63
C GLU A 20 -4.00 11.01 -8.67
N TYR A 21 -3.17 11.82 -9.34
CA TYR A 21 -1.71 11.61 -9.33
C TYR A 21 -1.14 11.72 -7.92
N MET A 22 -1.52 12.76 -7.18
CA MET A 22 -1.07 12.97 -5.81
C MET A 22 -1.52 11.86 -4.87
N ASP A 23 -2.75 11.37 -5.03
CA ASP A 23 -3.26 10.24 -4.25
C ASP A 23 -2.50 8.94 -4.57
N GLY A 24 -2.15 8.71 -5.83
CA GLY A 24 -1.31 7.56 -6.23
C GLY A 24 0.08 7.58 -5.58
N ILE A 25 0.72 8.75 -5.55
CA ILE A 25 2.03 8.93 -4.91
C ILE A 25 1.92 8.70 -3.40
N LYS A 26 0.91 9.29 -2.74
CA LYS A 26 0.68 9.11 -1.30
C LYS A 26 0.46 7.63 -0.96
N LYS A 27 -0.38 6.92 -1.72
CA LYS A 27 -0.64 5.48 -1.54
C LYS A 27 0.66 4.67 -1.57
N THR A 28 1.51 4.94 -2.56
CA THR A 28 2.78 4.21 -2.73
C THR A 28 3.78 4.54 -1.62
N ALA A 29 3.96 5.83 -1.31
CA ALA A 29 4.92 6.28 -0.31
C ALA A 29 4.58 5.76 1.09
N ILE A 30 3.31 5.85 1.48
CA ILE A 30 2.84 5.37 2.79
C ILE A 30 2.97 3.86 2.88
N SER A 31 2.54 3.13 1.85
CA SER A 31 2.68 1.68 1.79
C SER A 31 4.15 1.24 1.94
N GLY A 32 5.08 1.92 1.27
CA GLY A 32 6.51 1.65 1.37
C GLY A 32 7.06 1.90 2.78
N ILE A 33 6.76 3.05 3.38
CA ILE A 33 7.20 3.39 4.75
C ILE A 33 6.69 2.36 5.76
N PHE A 34 5.41 1.99 5.67
CA PHE A 34 4.84 0.95 6.53
C PHE A 34 5.47 -0.41 6.31
N GLY A 35 5.81 -0.78 5.07
CA GLY A 35 6.54 -2.02 4.77
C GLY A 35 7.91 -2.05 5.44
N VAL A 36 8.68 -0.96 5.35
CA VAL A 36 9.99 -0.86 6.01
C VAL A 36 9.87 -0.93 7.53
N LEU A 37 8.96 -0.16 8.12
CA LEU A 37 8.70 -0.20 9.57
C LEU A 37 8.27 -1.60 10.02
N ALA A 38 7.37 -2.25 9.29
CA ALA A 38 6.97 -3.62 9.56
C ALA A 38 8.15 -4.59 9.49
N GLY A 39 9.08 -4.40 8.53
CA GLY A 39 10.27 -5.24 8.39
C GLY A 39 11.21 -5.11 9.59
N ILE A 40 11.42 -3.88 10.06
CA ILE A 40 12.22 -3.58 11.26
C ILE A 40 11.54 -4.17 12.51
N ILE A 41 10.25 -3.90 12.72
CA ILE A 41 9.47 -4.42 13.85
C ILE A 41 9.48 -5.95 13.83
N SER A 42 9.28 -6.56 12.65
CA SER A 42 9.36 -8.00 12.46
C SER A 42 10.71 -8.55 12.87
N PHE A 43 11.82 -7.90 12.50
CA PHE A 43 13.15 -8.34 12.92
C PHE A 43 13.35 -8.32 14.44
N TYR A 44 12.94 -7.23 15.10
CA TYR A 44 13.07 -7.11 16.57
C TYR A 44 12.13 -8.06 17.33
N LEU A 45 10.90 -8.25 16.87
CA LEU A 45 9.93 -9.16 17.51
C LEU A 45 10.22 -10.64 17.23
N ALA A 46 10.87 -10.97 16.12
CA ALA A 46 11.04 -12.36 15.71
C ALA A 46 12.03 -13.15 16.59
N GLY A 47 12.87 -12.50 17.40
CA GLY A 47 13.76 -13.18 18.36
C GLY A 47 14.70 -14.25 17.76
N GLU A 48 15.46 -14.94 18.61
CA GLU A 48 16.25 -16.11 18.20
C GLU A 48 15.36 -17.37 18.13
N GLY A 49 15.19 -17.97 16.95
CA GLY A 49 14.58 -19.30 16.79
C GLY A 49 13.58 -19.47 15.64
N GLN A 50 13.14 -20.71 15.40
CA GLN A 50 12.27 -21.13 14.28
C GLN A 50 10.83 -20.55 14.32
N VAL A 51 10.46 -19.90 15.43
CA VAL A 51 9.21 -19.12 15.57
C VAL A 51 9.23 -17.84 14.69
N ARG A 52 10.39 -17.51 14.12
CA ARG A 52 10.68 -16.38 13.21
C ARG A 52 9.70 -16.20 12.04
N ALA A 53 9.30 -17.27 11.36
CA ALA A 53 8.55 -17.16 10.12
C ALA A 53 7.09 -16.75 10.36
N GLY A 54 6.43 -17.32 11.37
CA GLY A 54 5.02 -17.05 11.65
C GLY A 54 4.75 -15.62 12.09
N PHE A 55 5.59 -15.08 12.97
CA PHE A 55 5.43 -13.72 13.50
C PHE A 55 5.64 -12.64 12.44
N GLY A 56 6.55 -12.85 11.48
CA GLY A 56 6.78 -11.88 10.41
C GLY A 56 5.56 -11.70 9.51
N PHE A 57 4.88 -12.78 9.14
CA PHE A 57 3.63 -12.71 8.38
C PHE A 57 2.49 -12.06 9.19
N THR A 58 2.44 -12.27 10.50
CA THR A 58 1.48 -11.58 11.37
C THR A 58 1.73 -10.07 11.39
N VAL A 59 2.97 -9.63 11.57
CA VAL A 59 3.33 -8.20 11.54
C VAL A 59 3.01 -7.58 10.18
N LEU A 60 3.27 -8.29 9.08
CA LEU A 60 2.89 -7.85 7.75
C LEU A 60 1.38 -7.70 7.59
N ALA A 61 0.60 -8.69 8.02
CA ALA A 61 -0.86 -8.65 7.98
C ALA A 61 -1.40 -7.47 8.81
N PHE A 62 -0.86 -7.23 10.01
CA PHE A 62 -1.20 -6.08 10.82
C PHE A 62 -0.83 -4.76 10.15
N ALA A 63 0.33 -4.65 9.51
CA ALA A 63 0.75 -3.44 8.79
C ALA A 63 -0.21 -3.12 7.64
N ILE A 64 -0.66 -4.12 6.88
CA ILE A 64 -1.65 -3.95 5.79
C ILE A 64 -3.02 -3.55 6.37
N LEU A 65 -3.44 -4.14 7.49
CA LEU A 65 -4.71 -3.79 8.15
C LEU A 65 -4.69 -2.36 8.70
N ILE A 66 -3.59 -1.91 9.30
CA ILE A 66 -3.46 -0.56 9.86
C ILE A 66 -3.55 0.50 8.76
N GLN A 67 -3.03 0.21 7.57
CA GLN A 67 -3.14 1.08 6.41
C GLN A 67 -4.60 1.34 6.02
N LYS A 68 -5.52 0.38 6.28
CA LYS A 68 -6.96 0.55 6.02
C LYS A 68 -7.58 1.69 6.82
N TYR A 69 -7.05 1.95 8.01
CA TYR A 69 -7.48 3.04 8.86
C TYR A 69 -6.76 4.35 8.56
N ILE A 70 -5.54 4.29 8.03
CA ILE A 70 -4.73 5.47 7.73
C ILE A 70 -5.18 6.17 6.45
N TYR A 71 -5.48 5.43 5.38
CA TYR A 71 -5.93 6.02 4.11
C TYR A 71 -7.17 6.92 4.21
N PRO A 72 -8.24 6.55 4.95
CA PRO A 72 -9.37 7.46 5.17
C PRO A 72 -9.01 8.66 6.05
N LEU A 73 -7.99 8.55 6.92
CA LEU A 73 -7.54 9.65 7.79
C LEU A 73 -6.87 10.79 7.01
N ILE A 74 -6.21 10.47 5.90
CA ILE A 74 -5.45 11.43 5.07
C ILE A 74 -6.27 11.99 3.89
N ASN A 75 -7.59 11.84 3.90
CA ASN A 75 -8.49 12.28 2.83
C ASN A 75 -8.06 11.78 1.43
N VAL A 76 -7.62 10.52 1.31
CA VAL A 76 -7.55 9.88 -0.01
C VAL A 76 -9.00 9.65 -0.45
N THR A 77 -9.53 10.62 -1.19
CA THR A 77 -10.95 10.78 -1.54
C THR A 77 -11.44 9.79 -2.60
N GLY A 78 -10.53 9.08 -3.27
CA GLY A 78 -10.91 8.02 -4.20
C GLY A 78 -11.24 6.73 -3.45
N GLU A 79 -12.43 6.17 -3.67
CA GLU A 79 -12.76 4.81 -3.24
C GLU A 79 -11.60 3.88 -3.60
N LEU A 80 -10.92 3.35 -2.57
CA LEU A 80 -9.85 2.37 -2.76
C LEU A 80 -10.46 1.12 -3.38
N LYS A 81 -10.37 1.00 -4.71
CA LYS A 81 -10.81 -0.19 -5.42
C LYS A 81 -10.02 -1.39 -4.92
N THR A 82 -10.59 -2.58 -5.02
CA THR A 82 -9.91 -3.85 -4.65
C THR A 82 -8.54 -4.00 -5.33
N LYS A 83 -8.39 -3.47 -6.56
CA LYS A 83 -7.12 -3.43 -7.28
C LYS A 83 -6.05 -2.56 -6.59
N ASP A 84 -6.43 -1.41 -6.03
CA ASP A 84 -5.52 -0.53 -5.29
C ASP A 84 -5.06 -1.20 -3.99
N TRP A 85 -5.96 -1.93 -3.35
CA TRP A 85 -5.65 -2.75 -2.17
C TRP A 85 -4.61 -3.82 -2.45
N PHE A 86 -4.70 -4.49 -3.60
CA PHE A 86 -3.68 -5.44 -4.03
C PHE A 86 -2.32 -4.76 -4.22
N TYR A 87 -2.30 -3.57 -4.85
CA TYR A 87 -1.07 -2.80 -5.03
C TYR A 87 -0.42 -2.42 -3.70
N VAL A 88 -1.22 -1.91 -2.76
CA VAL A 88 -0.76 -1.57 -1.40
C VAL A 88 -0.23 -2.79 -0.67
N GLY A 89 -0.94 -3.93 -0.72
CA GLY A 89 -0.48 -5.17 -0.10
C GLY A 89 0.84 -5.66 -0.69
N PHE A 90 0.95 -5.64 -2.03
CA PHE A 90 2.14 -6.05 -2.76
C PHE A 90 3.35 -5.15 -2.47
N MET A 91 3.16 -3.83 -2.46
CA MET A 91 4.21 -2.87 -2.15
C MET A 91 4.69 -3.04 -0.70
N THR A 92 3.76 -3.13 0.25
CA THR A 92 4.09 -3.34 1.67
C THR A 92 4.84 -4.64 1.89
N LEU A 93 4.41 -5.74 1.26
CA LEU A 93 5.09 -7.03 1.31
C LEU A 93 6.50 -6.95 0.73
N SER A 94 6.67 -6.28 -0.41
CA SER A 94 7.97 -6.14 -1.07
C SER A 94 8.96 -5.39 -0.19
N PHE A 95 8.56 -4.23 0.36
CA PHE A 95 9.42 -3.44 1.25
C PHE A 95 9.69 -4.13 2.58
N TRP A 96 8.70 -4.83 3.15
CA TRP A 96 8.86 -5.66 4.34
C TRP A 96 9.91 -6.75 4.12
N PHE A 97 9.78 -7.50 3.02
CA PHE A 97 10.68 -8.62 2.72
C PHE A 97 12.12 -8.15 2.47
N VAL A 98 12.30 -7.06 1.71
CA VAL A 98 13.62 -6.47 1.47
C VAL A 98 14.25 -6.00 2.78
N SER A 99 13.51 -5.27 3.61
CA SER A 99 14.01 -4.74 4.88
C SER A 99 14.34 -5.85 5.88
N TRP A 100 13.49 -6.86 5.98
CA TRP A 100 13.71 -8.01 6.85
C TRP A 100 14.92 -8.84 6.40
N THR A 101 15.08 -9.07 5.09
CA THR A 101 16.24 -9.78 4.54
C THR A 101 17.54 -9.02 4.75
N LEU A 102 17.54 -7.70 4.54
CA LEU A 102 18.71 -6.85 4.78
C LEU A 102 19.18 -6.88 6.24
N LEU A 103 18.25 -6.96 7.20
CA LEU A 103 18.59 -7.05 8.63
C LEU A 103 19.06 -8.45 9.06
N LEU A 104 18.69 -9.50 8.31
CA LEU A 104 19.09 -10.88 8.58
C LEU A 104 20.49 -11.23 8.03
N ASN A 105 21.03 -10.41 7.12
CA ASN A 105 22.33 -10.61 6.49
C ASN A 105 23.44 -9.88 7.25
#